data_AF-A0A2S0T1V1-F1
#
_entry.id   AF-A0A2S0T1V1-F1
#
_cell.length_a   1.000
_cell.length_b   1.000
_cell.length_c   1.000
_cell.angle_alpha   90.00
_cell.angle_beta   90.00
_cell.angle_gamma   90.00
#
_symmetry.space_group_name_H-M   'P 1'
#
loop_
_entity.id
_entity.type
_entity.pdbx_description
1 polymer ?
#
loop_
_entity_poly.entity_id
_entity_poly.type
_entity_poly.pdbx_seq_one_letter_code
_entity_poly.pdbx_strand_id
1 'polypeptide(L)'
;GEDDLTHKLSDILKANQNVKRYEADGHPPHVVNEFEALLQFHCATYMDNEMAGQPQALQKSGRPLKSIRARLKGKEGRLRGNLMGKRVDFSARTVITGDPNISVDEVGVPKSIAQNLTFPELVTPFNIDYLQKLVENGPSTHPGAKYVIRDTGERIDLKHISGMTGGLRLHYGWKVERHLNDGDIVIFNRQPSLHKMSMMG
;
A
#
# COMPACT_ATOMS: atom_id res chain seq x y z
N GLY A 1 17.22 5.24 11.66
CA GLY A 1 17.90 6.32 10.93
C GLY A 1 16.86 7.26 10.38
N GLU A 2 17.12 8.56 10.41
CA GLU A 2 16.22 9.55 9.80
C GLU A 2 16.28 9.48 8.27
N ASP A 3 15.26 10.01 7.59
CA ASP A 3 15.17 10.02 6.12
C ASP A 3 16.22 10.96 5.49
N ASP A 4 16.70 10.63 4.30
CA ASP A 4 17.66 11.43 3.52
C ASP A 4 17.23 12.90 3.35
N LEU A 5 15.92 13.15 3.18
CA LEU A 5 15.37 14.51 3.05
C LEU A 5 15.46 15.27 4.37
N THR A 6 15.26 14.60 5.51
CA THR A 6 15.39 15.21 6.84
C THR A 6 16.82 15.64 7.11
N HIS A 7 17.79 14.78 6.78
CA HIS A 7 19.20 15.13 6.89
C HIS A 7 19.55 16.34 6.00
N LYS A 8 19.07 16.37 4.76
CA LYS A 8 19.33 17.48 3.86
C LYS A 8 18.67 18.78 4.31
N LEU A 9 17.47 18.73 4.88
CA LEU A 9 16.80 19.89 5.49
C LEU A 9 17.58 20.45 6.68
N SER A 10 18.19 19.59 7.50
CA SER A 10 19.08 20.03 8.59
C SER A 10 20.28 20.80 8.05
N ASP A 11 20.88 20.33 6.96
CA ASP A 11 22.03 21.02 6.34
C ASP A 11 21.62 22.35 5.71
N ILE A 12 20.45 22.42 5.06
CA ILE A 12 19.89 23.69 4.54
C ILE A 12 19.71 24.70 5.67
N LEU A 13 19.15 24.26 6.81
CA LEU A 13 18.93 25.14 7.95
C LEU A 13 20.25 25.68 8.52
N LYS A 14 21.28 24.82 8.64
CA LYS A 14 22.61 25.22 9.11
C LYS A 14 23.27 26.21 8.16
N ALA A 15 23.24 25.95 6.85
CA ALA A 15 23.78 26.85 5.84
C ALA A 15 23.09 28.22 5.89
N ASN A 16 21.75 28.24 6.00
CA ASN A 16 20.98 29.48 6.10
C ASN A 16 21.29 30.28 7.38
N GLN A 17 21.45 29.60 8.52
CA GLN A 17 21.86 30.26 9.77
C GLN A 17 23.26 30.85 9.66
N ASN A 18 24.18 30.17 8.99
CA ASN A 18 25.53 30.69 8.77
C ASN A 18 25.48 31.93 7.88
N VAL A 19 24.82 31.91 6.72
CA VAL A 19 24.70 33.09 5.84
C VAL A 19 24.21 34.30 6.62
N LYS A 20 23.12 34.15 7.38
CA LYS A 20 22.57 35.24 8.22
C LYS A 20 23.55 35.78 9.27
N ARG A 21 24.36 34.91 9.88
CA ARG A 21 25.37 35.33 10.86
C ARG A 21 26.50 36.10 10.19
N TYR A 22 27.05 35.56 9.10
CA TYR A 22 28.16 36.19 8.37
C TYR A 22 27.76 37.55 7.76
N GLU A 23 26.49 37.71 7.33
CA GLU A 23 25.93 39.00 6.93
C GLU A 23 25.81 39.99 8.09
N ALA A 24 25.27 39.54 9.24
CA ALA A 24 25.07 40.39 10.42
C ALA A 24 26.40 40.84 11.06
N ASP A 25 27.41 39.98 11.04
CA ASP A 25 28.74 40.26 11.59
C ASP A 25 29.60 41.12 10.65
N GLY A 26 29.10 41.45 9.45
CA GLY A 26 29.76 42.37 8.51
C GLY A 26 30.99 41.79 7.81
N HIS A 27 30.98 40.48 7.52
CA HIS A 27 32.09 39.84 6.82
C HIS A 27 32.26 40.35 5.37
N PRO A 28 33.47 40.18 4.79
CA PRO A 28 33.70 40.56 3.40
C PRO A 28 32.70 39.89 2.43
N PRO A 29 32.25 40.59 1.38
CA PRO A 29 31.21 40.09 0.48
C PRO A 29 31.61 38.80 -0.25
N HIS A 30 32.90 38.57 -0.49
CA HIS A 30 33.36 37.32 -1.11
C HIS A 30 33.09 36.09 -0.23
N VAL A 31 33.22 36.22 1.09
CA VAL A 31 32.96 35.12 2.05
C VAL A 31 31.46 34.84 2.13
N VAL A 32 30.64 35.89 2.16
CA VAL A 32 29.18 35.75 2.17
C VAL A 32 28.70 35.03 0.90
N ASN A 33 29.23 35.41 -0.26
CA ASN A 33 28.91 34.78 -1.54
C ASN A 33 29.26 33.28 -1.58
N GLU A 34 30.34 32.84 -0.91
CA GLU A 34 30.69 31.42 -0.80
C GLU A 34 29.66 30.64 0.02
N PHE A 35 29.19 31.19 1.15
CA PHE A 35 28.15 30.57 1.96
C PHE A 35 26.77 30.60 1.28
N GLU A 36 26.47 31.65 0.52
CA GLU A 36 25.27 31.73 -0.31
C GLU A 36 25.29 30.66 -1.41
N ALA A 37 26.43 30.47 -2.09
CA ALA A 37 26.61 29.42 -3.08
C ALA A 37 26.44 28.02 -2.47
N LEU A 38 26.93 27.81 -1.24
CA LEU A 38 26.73 26.56 -0.51
C LEU A 38 25.25 26.33 -0.17
N LEU A 39 24.53 27.35 0.31
CA LEU A 39 23.09 27.26 0.57
C LEU A 39 22.33 26.91 -0.71
N GLN A 40 22.66 27.58 -1.82
CA GLN A 40 22.09 27.31 -3.14
C GLN A 40 22.34 25.85 -3.56
N PHE A 41 23.55 25.32 -3.35
CA PHE A 41 23.87 23.92 -3.61
C PHE A 41 23.00 22.96 -2.78
N HIS A 42 22.80 23.23 -1.49
CA HIS A 42 21.97 22.39 -0.64
C HIS A 42 20.48 22.41 -1.06
N CYS A 43 19.94 23.58 -1.41
CA CYS A 43 18.59 23.73 -1.93
C CYS A 43 18.40 23.02 -3.28
N ALA A 44 19.36 23.19 -4.20
CA ALA A 44 19.32 22.55 -5.51
C ALA A 44 19.36 21.02 -5.40
N THR A 45 20.30 20.47 -4.64
CA THR A 45 20.47 19.01 -4.48
C THR A 45 19.37 18.34 -3.65
N TYR A 46 18.63 19.09 -2.82
CA TYR A 46 17.40 18.61 -2.17
C TYR A 46 16.29 18.31 -3.18
N MET A 47 16.12 19.19 -4.17
CA MET A 47 15.14 19.03 -5.24
C MET A 47 15.62 18.03 -6.29
N ASP A 48 16.85 18.19 -6.77
CA ASP A 48 17.47 17.35 -7.79
C ASP A 48 18.97 17.14 -7.53
N ASN A 49 19.33 15.93 -7.13
CA ASN A 49 20.72 15.54 -6.83
C ASN A 49 21.47 14.99 -8.06
N GLU A 50 20.84 14.91 -9.22
CA GLU A 50 21.44 14.40 -10.47
C GLU A 50 21.61 15.50 -11.52
N MET A 51 21.79 16.74 -11.06
CA MET A 51 21.98 17.89 -11.94
C MET A 51 23.33 17.82 -12.67
N ALA A 52 23.31 18.02 -13.98
CA ALA A 52 24.52 17.97 -14.81
C ALA A 52 25.49 19.11 -14.42
N GLY A 53 26.79 18.79 -14.31
CA GLY A 53 27.83 19.76 -14.01
C GLY A 53 27.98 20.14 -12.52
N GLN A 54 27.18 19.57 -11.63
CA GLN A 54 27.30 19.76 -10.17
C GLN A 54 27.70 18.46 -9.47
N PRO A 55 28.49 18.50 -8.40
CA PRO A 55 28.79 17.32 -7.61
C PRO A 55 27.54 16.80 -6.89
N GLN A 56 27.42 15.47 -6.76
CA GLN A 56 26.31 14.87 -6.04
C GLN A 56 26.48 15.05 -4.54
N ALA A 57 25.40 15.39 -3.85
CA ALA A 57 25.36 15.37 -2.39
C ALA A 57 25.32 13.91 -1.91
N LEU A 58 26.34 13.53 -1.13
CA LEU A 58 26.49 12.20 -0.56
C LEU A 58 26.09 12.20 0.92
N GLN A 59 25.55 11.07 1.37
CA GLN A 59 25.38 10.78 2.78
C GLN A 59 26.74 10.45 3.41
N LYS A 60 26.83 10.44 4.75
CA LYS A 60 28.06 10.04 5.49
C LYS A 60 28.58 8.65 5.11
N SER A 61 27.71 7.79 4.58
CA SER A 61 28.04 6.45 4.08
C SER A 61 28.61 6.43 2.65
N GLY A 62 28.74 7.60 1.99
CA GLY A 62 29.16 7.71 0.59
C GLY A 62 28.06 7.42 -0.44
N ARG A 63 26.86 7.05 0.00
CA ARG A 63 25.71 6.85 -0.90
C ARG A 63 25.10 8.20 -1.33
N PRO A 64 24.71 8.39 -2.60
CA PRO A 64 23.97 9.57 -3.02
C PRO A 64 22.63 9.72 -2.30
N LEU A 65 22.31 10.94 -1.88
CA LEU A 65 21.04 11.28 -1.23
C LEU A 65 19.88 11.17 -2.21
N LYS A 66 18.75 10.60 -1.77
CA LYS A 66 17.56 10.46 -2.59
C LYS A 66 16.69 11.73 -2.57
N SER A 67 16.95 12.61 -3.55
CA SER A 67 16.20 13.86 -3.78
C SER A 67 14.72 13.66 -4.10
N ILE A 68 13.93 14.75 -4.05
CA ILE A 68 12.50 14.71 -4.36
C ILE A 68 12.28 14.25 -5.80
N ARG A 69 13.01 14.81 -6.78
CA ARG A 69 12.89 14.41 -8.19
C ARG A 69 13.18 12.92 -8.37
N ALA A 70 14.20 12.38 -7.71
CA ALA A 70 14.55 10.97 -7.74
C ALA A 70 13.46 10.06 -7.14
N ARG A 71 12.68 10.54 -6.17
CA ARG A 71 11.53 9.80 -5.63
C ARG A 71 10.34 9.77 -6.59
N LEU A 72 10.18 10.80 -7.42
CA LEU A 72 9.07 10.90 -8.37
C LEU A 72 9.33 10.13 -9.67
N LYS A 73 10.55 10.22 -10.21
CA LYS A 73 10.93 9.61 -11.50
C LYS A 73 11.33 8.13 -11.37
N GLY A 74 11.37 7.44 -12.51
CA GLY A 74 11.86 6.07 -12.61
C GLY A 74 10.79 4.99 -12.48
N LYS A 75 11.20 3.72 -12.69
CA LYS A 75 10.29 2.56 -12.66
C LYS A 75 9.68 2.33 -11.29
N GLU A 76 10.47 2.51 -10.23
CA GLU A 76 10.05 2.42 -8.83
C GLU A 76 9.71 3.80 -8.20
N GLY A 77 9.63 4.84 -9.02
CA GLY A 77 9.24 6.18 -8.57
C GLY A 77 7.75 6.24 -8.20
N ARG A 78 7.34 7.27 -7.46
CA ARG A 78 5.95 7.41 -6.99
C ARG A 78 4.93 7.45 -8.13
N LEU A 79 5.24 8.09 -9.25
CA LEU A 79 4.32 8.17 -10.39
C LEU A 79 4.03 6.78 -10.96
N ARG A 80 5.05 6.03 -11.34
CA ARG A 80 4.87 4.72 -11.98
C ARG A 80 4.59 3.60 -10.98
N GLY A 81 5.32 3.56 -9.87
CA GLY A 81 5.28 2.47 -8.89
C GLY A 81 4.18 2.59 -7.83
N ASN A 82 3.58 3.76 -7.63
CA ASN A 82 2.52 3.91 -6.61
C ASN A 82 1.19 4.39 -7.19
N LEU A 83 1.20 5.22 -8.24
CA LEU A 83 -0.02 5.72 -8.86
C LEU A 83 -0.47 4.87 -10.04
N MET A 84 0.43 4.51 -10.96
CA MET A 84 0.07 3.69 -12.14
C MET A 84 -0.02 2.19 -11.82
N GLY A 85 0.76 1.69 -10.86
CA GLY A 85 0.75 0.28 -10.47
C GLY A 85 0.90 0.13 -8.97
N LYS A 86 -0.20 0.16 -8.23
CA LYS A 86 -0.20 0.00 -6.77
C LYS A 86 -0.36 -1.48 -6.39
N ARG A 87 0.18 -1.86 -5.23
CA ARG A 87 -0.22 -3.10 -4.56
C ARG A 87 -1.69 -2.99 -4.16
N VAL A 88 -2.44 -4.06 -4.42
CA VAL A 88 -3.87 -4.15 -4.15
C VAL A 88 -4.14 -5.21 -3.09
N ASP A 89 -5.10 -4.92 -2.23
CA ASP A 89 -5.63 -5.89 -1.28
C ASP A 89 -6.63 -6.82 -1.97
N PHE A 90 -7.09 -7.87 -1.28
CA PHE A 90 -8.04 -8.87 -1.80
C PHE A 90 -7.57 -9.58 -3.09
N SER A 91 -6.27 -9.84 -3.19
CA SER A 91 -5.68 -10.60 -4.30
C SER A 91 -4.83 -11.76 -3.77
N ALA A 92 -4.71 -12.82 -4.56
CA ALA A 92 -3.87 -13.96 -4.25
C ALA A 92 -3.09 -14.41 -5.49
N ARG A 93 -1.99 -15.13 -5.27
CA ARG A 93 -1.14 -15.70 -6.33
C ARG A 93 -0.65 -17.07 -5.91
N THR A 94 -0.80 -18.06 -6.79
CA THR A 94 -0.32 -19.43 -6.58
C THR A 94 0.10 -20.06 -7.92
N VAL A 95 0.70 -21.25 -7.85
CA VAL A 95 1.06 -22.07 -9.02
C VAL A 95 -0.21 -22.63 -9.67
N ILE A 96 -0.25 -22.60 -11.01
CA ILE A 96 -1.35 -23.16 -11.80
C ILE A 96 -1.09 -24.63 -12.13
N THR A 97 -2.16 -25.43 -12.19
CA THR A 97 -2.14 -26.81 -12.67
C THR A 97 -3.42 -27.03 -13.48
N GLY A 98 -3.35 -27.79 -14.57
CA GLY A 98 -4.52 -28.07 -15.41
C GLY A 98 -5.41 -29.14 -14.78
N ASP A 99 -6.72 -28.95 -14.84
CA ASP A 99 -7.74 -29.94 -14.46
C ASP A 99 -8.73 -30.09 -15.62
N PRO A 100 -8.92 -31.29 -16.19
CA PRO A 100 -9.87 -31.51 -17.28
C PRO A 100 -11.34 -31.55 -16.85
N ASN A 101 -11.64 -31.57 -15.55
CA ASN A 101 -13.01 -31.72 -15.04
C ASN A 101 -13.71 -30.39 -14.70
N ILE A 102 -13.03 -29.26 -14.85
CA ILE A 102 -13.60 -27.92 -14.61
C ILE A 102 -14.04 -27.27 -15.92
N SER A 103 -15.06 -26.43 -15.86
CA SER A 103 -15.48 -25.63 -17.03
C SER A 103 -14.42 -24.61 -17.43
N VAL A 104 -14.51 -24.10 -18.66
CA VAL A 104 -13.61 -23.05 -19.18
C VAL A 104 -13.72 -21.75 -18.38
N ASP A 105 -14.91 -21.47 -17.86
CA ASP A 105 -15.21 -20.26 -17.07
C ASP A 105 -14.99 -20.47 -15.56
N GLU A 106 -14.46 -21.63 -15.15
CA GLU A 106 -14.21 -21.97 -13.75
C GLU A 106 -12.72 -21.95 -13.42
N VAL A 107 -12.41 -21.62 -12.17
CA VAL A 107 -11.04 -21.69 -11.65
C VAL A 107 -11.04 -22.36 -10.28
N GLY A 108 -10.21 -23.38 -10.13
CA GLY A 108 -10.01 -24.04 -8.85
C GLY A 108 -9.26 -23.13 -7.87
N VAL A 109 -9.91 -22.75 -6.76
CA VAL A 109 -9.30 -21.95 -5.70
C VAL A 109 -9.00 -22.85 -4.49
N PRO A 110 -7.74 -22.93 -4.02
CA PRO A 110 -7.41 -23.66 -2.80
C PRO A 110 -8.16 -23.12 -1.57
N LYS A 111 -8.63 -24.00 -0.69
CA LYS A 111 -9.35 -23.63 0.55
C LYS A 111 -8.58 -22.61 1.40
N SER A 112 -7.25 -22.72 1.46
CA SER A 112 -6.40 -21.76 2.18
C SER A 112 -6.47 -20.33 1.63
N ILE A 113 -6.69 -20.17 0.33
CA ILE A 113 -6.88 -18.87 -0.32
C ILE A 113 -8.34 -18.42 -0.15
N ALA A 114 -9.30 -19.31 -0.35
CA ALA A 114 -10.73 -19.01 -0.21
C ALA A 114 -11.11 -18.58 1.21
N GLN A 115 -10.51 -19.19 2.23
CA GLN A 115 -10.64 -18.78 3.64
C GLN A 115 -9.97 -17.44 3.90
N ASN A 116 -8.98 -17.04 3.10
CA ASN A 116 -8.25 -15.81 3.34
C ASN A 116 -8.87 -14.59 2.69
N LEU A 117 -9.31 -14.73 1.44
CA LEU A 117 -10.01 -13.69 0.69
C LEU A 117 -11.46 -13.59 1.18
N THR A 118 -11.93 -12.36 1.33
CA THR A 118 -13.30 -12.10 1.77
C THR A 118 -14.05 -11.24 0.77
N PHE A 119 -15.37 -11.42 0.75
CA PHE A 119 -16.30 -10.58 0.02
C PHE A 119 -17.30 -9.95 1.00
N PRO A 120 -17.45 -8.60 1.00
CA PRO A 120 -18.40 -7.94 1.88
C PRO A 120 -19.82 -8.07 1.32
N GLU A 121 -20.64 -8.88 1.98
CA GLU A 121 -22.05 -9.06 1.64
C GLU A 121 -22.95 -8.28 2.60
N LEU A 122 -23.94 -7.57 2.06
CA LEU A 122 -24.92 -6.84 2.86
C LEU A 122 -25.97 -7.80 3.44
N VAL A 123 -26.28 -7.63 4.72
CA VAL A 123 -27.33 -8.38 5.40
C VAL A 123 -28.69 -7.84 4.98
N THR A 124 -29.44 -8.69 4.31
CA THR A 124 -30.81 -8.46 3.82
C THR A 124 -31.75 -9.51 4.42
N PRO A 125 -33.07 -9.32 4.35
CA PRO A 125 -34.03 -10.33 4.81
C PRO A 125 -33.88 -11.69 4.11
N PHE A 126 -33.33 -11.73 2.89
CA PHE A 126 -33.21 -12.95 2.08
C PHE A 126 -31.99 -13.81 2.45
N ASN A 127 -30.90 -13.20 2.90
CA ASN A 127 -29.63 -13.87 3.17
C ASN A 127 -29.24 -13.91 4.65
N ILE A 128 -30.04 -13.31 5.55
CA ILE A 128 -29.71 -13.24 6.97
C ILE A 128 -29.45 -14.61 7.60
N ASP A 129 -30.30 -15.60 7.33
CA ASP A 129 -30.14 -16.95 7.89
C ASP A 129 -28.89 -17.65 7.35
N TYR A 130 -28.56 -17.39 6.10
CA TYR A 130 -27.36 -17.93 5.45
C TYR A 130 -26.09 -17.29 6.04
N LEU A 131 -26.05 -15.96 6.13
CA LEU A 131 -24.92 -15.21 6.67
C LEU A 131 -24.73 -15.49 8.17
N GLN A 132 -25.82 -15.68 8.92
CA GLN A 132 -25.76 -16.05 10.33
C GLN A 132 -25.02 -17.38 10.54
N LYS A 133 -25.31 -18.40 9.70
CA LYS A 133 -24.58 -19.67 9.72
C LYS A 133 -23.10 -19.52 9.39
N LEU A 134 -22.74 -18.65 8.43
CA LEU A 134 -21.33 -18.40 8.09
C LEU A 134 -20.58 -17.73 9.24
N VAL A 135 -21.24 -16.83 9.97
CA VAL A 135 -20.70 -16.18 11.17
C VAL A 135 -20.52 -17.19 12.31
N GLU A 136 -21.48 -18.10 12.49
CA GLU A 136 -21.40 -19.18 13.47
C GLU A 136 -20.27 -20.18 13.17
N ASN A 137 -20.02 -20.50 11.90
CA ASN A 137 -18.89 -21.32 11.47
C ASN A 137 -17.53 -20.63 11.74
N GLY A 138 -17.52 -19.30 11.77
CA GLY A 138 -16.33 -18.49 12.06
C GLY A 138 -15.26 -18.50 10.96
N PRO A 139 -14.04 -18.00 11.27
CA PRO A 139 -12.99 -17.80 10.28
C PRO A 139 -12.17 -19.06 9.95
N SER A 140 -12.21 -20.09 10.80
CA SER A 140 -11.36 -21.28 10.67
C SER A 140 -11.95 -22.35 9.76
N THR A 141 -13.26 -22.35 9.56
CA THR A 141 -13.99 -23.36 8.78
C THR A 141 -14.51 -22.72 7.49
N HIS A 142 -14.41 -23.44 6.38
CA HIS A 142 -15.02 -23.03 5.11
C HIS A 142 -16.23 -23.94 4.81
N PRO A 143 -17.40 -23.38 4.44
CA PRO A 143 -17.72 -21.95 4.31
C PRO A 143 -17.86 -21.21 5.66
N GLY A 144 -17.40 -19.96 5.71
CA GLY A 144 -17.38 -19.16 6.95
C GLY A 144 -17.22 -17.66 6.69
N ALA A 145 -16.96 -16.89 7.75
CA ALA A 145 -16.74 -15.45 7.67
C ALA A 145 -15.63 -14.98 8.61
N LYS A 146 -14.99 -13.86 8.27
CA LYS A 146 -13.93 -13.26 9.10
C LYS A 146 -14.37 -12.06 9.92
N TYR A 147 -15.16 -11.18 9.31
CA TYR A 147 -15.53 -9.92 9.93
C TYR A 147 -17.00 -9.61 9.77
N VAL A 148 -17.55 -8.90 10.76
CA VAL A 148 -18.86 -8.26 10.67
C VAL A 148 -18.67 -6.77 10.88
N ILE A 149 -19.22 -5.97 9.96
CA ILE A 149 -19.16 -4.52 10.02
C ILE A 149 -20.56 -4.02 10.34
N ARG A 150 -20.69 -3.33 11.46
CA ARG A 150 -21.94 -2.69 11.88
C ARG A 150 -22.26 -1.48 11.00
N ASP A 151 -23.49 -1.02 11.07
CA ASP A 151 -23.95 0.26 10.52
C ASP A 151 -23.14 1.46 11.02
N THR A 152 -22.64 1.40 12.26
CA THR A 152 -21.73 2.40 12.84
C THR A 152 -20.35 2.43 12.19
N GLY A 153 -20.01 1.45 11.35
CA GLY A 153 -18.67 1.26 10.77
C GLY A 153 -17.70 0.49 11.68
N GLU A 154 -18.13 0.07 12.86
CA GLU A 154 -17.34 -0.78 13.75
C GLU A 154 -17.12 -2.16 13.12
N ARG A 155 -15.85 -2.54 12.97
CA ARG A 155 -15.44 -3.85 12.43
C ARG A 155 -15.16 -4.83 13.56
N ILE A 156 -15.95 -5.88 13.60
CA ILE A 156 -15.87 -6.96 14.58
C ILE A 156 -15.09 -8.12 13.96
N ASP A 157 -14.00 -8.53 14.60
CA ASP A 157 -13.23 -9.72 14.20
C ASP A 157 -13.80 -10.97 14.87
N LEU A 158 -14.24 -11.92 14.04
CA LEU A 158 -14.88 -13.16 14.51
C LEU A 158 -13.87 -14.12 15.16
N LYS A 159 -12.56 -13.97 14.93
CA LYS A 159 -11.53 -14.80 15.57
C LYS A 159 -11.51 -14.66 17.09
N HIS A 160 -11.86 -13.49 17.60
CA HIS A 160 -11.85 -13.19 19.04
C HIS A 160 -13.19 -13.46 19.73
N ILE A 161 -14.25 -13.74 18.94
CA ILE A 161 -15.63 -13.86 19.42
C ILE A 161 -16.17 -15.28 19.27
N SER A 162 -15.52 -16.13 18.47
CA SER A 162 -15.92 -17.52 18.20
C SER A 162 -15.96 -18.46 19.42
N GLY A 163 -15.82 -17.94 20.64
CA GLY A 163 -15.99 -18.66 21.91
C GLY A 163 -16.83 -17.93 22.96
N MET A 164 -17.43 -16.77 22.66
CA MET A 164 -18.31 -16.07 23.61
C MET A 164 -19.72 -16.68 23.60
N THR A 165 -20.15 -17.15 24.78
CA THR A 165 -21.48 -17.65 25.09
C THR A 165 -22.51 -16.53 24.88
N GLY A 166 -23.08 -16.45 23.68
CA GLY A 166 -24.05 -15.40 23.33
C GLY A 166 -24.42 -15.31 21.86
N GLY A 167 -23.52 -15.72 20.94
CA GLY A 167 -23.77 -15.70 19.49
C GLY A 167 -23.99 -14.28 18.94
N LEU A 168 -23.18 -13.85 17.97
CA LEU A 168 -23.42 -12.56 17.31
C LEU A 168 -24.68 -12.69 16.45
N ARG A 169 -25.76 -11.99 16.81
CA ARG A 169 -26.96 -11.89 15.96
C ARG A 169 -26.78 -10.77 14.95
N LEU A 170 -26.97 -11.10 13.67
CA LEU A 170 -26.91 -10.13 12.60
C LEU A 170 -28.16 -9.25 12.56
N HIS A 171 -27.98 -7.97 12.23
CA HIS A 171 -29.05 -7.03 11.96
C HIS A 171 -29.04 -6.61 10.48
N TYR A 172 -30.21 -6.23 9.96
CA TYR A 172 -30.33 -5.73 8.60
C TYR A 172 -29.48 -4.48 8.39
N GLY A 173 -28.82 -4.38 7.24
CA GLY A 173 -27.93 -3.28 6.90
C GLY A 173 -26.48 -3.43 7.36
N TRP A 174 -26.18 -4.43 8.20
CA TRP A 174 -24.78 -4.78 8.49
C TRP A 174 -24.11 -5.42 7.29
N LYS A 175 -22.77 -5.49 7.29
CA LYS A 175 -21.99 -6.19 6.27
C LYS A 175 -21.24 -7.36 6.90
N VAL A 176 -21.25 -8.50 6.22
CA VAL A 176 -20.48 -9.68 6.62
C VAL A 176 -19.39 -9.89 5.57
N GLU A 177 -18.13 -9.86 5.99
CA GLU A 177 -17.01 -10.27 5.14
C GLU A 177 -16.89 -11.80 5.19
N ARG A 178 -17.66 -12.46 4.32
CA ARG A 178 -17.64 -13.92 4.16
C ARG A 178 -16.43 -14.39 3.36
N HIS A 179 -16.04 -15.64 3.53
CA HIS A 179 -15.08 -16.31 2.66
C HIS A 179 -15.57 -16.34 1.21
N LEU A 180 -14.63 -16.48 0.28
CA LEU A 180 -14.94 -16.75 -1.12
C LEU A 180 -15.61 -18.13 -1.24
N ASN A 181 -16.69 -18.21 -1.99
CA ASN A 181 -17.49 -19.42 -2.20
C ASN A 181 -17.62 -19.75 -3.69
N ASP A 182 -18.08 -20.97 -3.97
CA ASP A 182 -18.33 -21.43 -5.32
C ASP A 182 -19.36 -20.52 -6.03
N GLY A 183 -19.06 -20.15 -7.28
CA GLY A 183 -19.87 -19.23 -8.09
C GLY A 183 -19.53 -17.74 -7.92
N ASP A 184 -18.63 -17.37 -7.01
CA ASP A 184 -18.14 -15.99 -6.92
C ASP A 184 -17.30 -15.62 -8.14
N ILE A 185 -17.57 -14.44 -8.71
CA ILE A 185 -16.85 -13.92 -9.87
C ILE A 185 -15.50 -13.35 -9.42
N VAL A 186 -14.42 -13.82 -10.05
CA VAL A 186 -13.06 -13.37 -9.78
C VAL A 186 -12.33 -13.03 -11.07
N ILE A 187 -11.49 -12.01 -11.03
CA ILE A 187 -10.62 -11.69 -12.17
C ILE A 187 -9.33 -12.49 -12.04
N PHE A 188 -9.07 -13.38 -12.99
CA PHE A 188 -7.84 -14.12 -13.12
C PHE A 188 -6.90 -13.44 -14.12
N ASN A 189 -5.61 -13.35 -13.78
CA ASN A 189 -4.60 -12.68 -14.60
C ASN A 189 -3.31 -13.49 -14.70
N ARG A 190 -2.71 -13.55 -15.90
CA ARG A 190 -1.36 -14.09 -16.12
C ARG A 190 -0.41 -12.99 -16.62
N GLN A 191 0.59 -12.64 -15.80
CA GLN A 191 1.63 -11.69 -16.17
C GLN A 191 2.66 -12.32 -17.12
N PRO A 192 3.19 -11.60 -18.13
CA PRO A 192 2.88 -10.22 -18.50
C PRO A 192 1.55 -10.09 -19.26
N SER A 193 0.74 -9.09 -18.87
CA SER A 193 -0.60 -8.87 -19.45
C SER A 193 -0.51 -7.99 -20.69
N LEU A 194 -0.20 -8.59 -21.85
CA LEU A 194 -0.06 -7.88 -23.13
C LEU A 194 -1.37 -7.82 -23.93
N HIS A 195 -2.28 -8.76 -23.69
CA HIS A 195 -3.55 -8.86 -24.37
C HIS A 195 -4.70 -8.65 -23.39
N LYS A 196 -5.85 -8.17 -23.88
CA LYS A 196 -7.07 -8.05 -23.06
C LYS A 196 -7.42 -9.39 -22.40
N MET A 197 -7.28 -10.48 -23.15
CA MET A 197 -7.54 -11.86 -22.69
C MET A 197 -6.55 -12.35 -21.62
N SER A 198 -5.48 -11.61 -21.31
CA SER A 198 -4.61 -11.92 -20.18
C SER A 198 -5.28 -11.64 -18.84
N MET A 199 -6.38 -10.88 -18.81
CA MET A 199 -7.25 -10.68 -17.65
C MET A 199 -8.68 -11.06 -18.04
N MET A 200 -9.20 -12.13 -17.43
CA MET A 200 -10.56 -12.62 -17.65
C MET A 200 -11.22 -12.86 -16.29
N GLY A 201 -12.54 -12.81 -16.25
CA GLY A 201 -13.35 -13.14 -15.09
C GLY A 201 -14.76 -13.48 -15.52
#